data_AF-A0A7H4LKB2-F1
#
_entry.id   AF-A0A7H4LKB2-F1
#
_cell.length_a   1.000
_cell.length_b   1.000
_cell.length_c   1.000
_cell.angle_alpha   90.00
_cell.angle_beta   90.00
_cell.angle_gamma   90.00
#
_symmetry.space_group_name_H-M   'P 1'
#
loop_
_entity.id
_entity.type
_entity.pdbx_description
1 polymer ?
#
loop_
_entity_poly.entity_id
_entity_poly.type
_entity_poly.pdbx_seq_one_letter_code
_entity_poly.pdbx_strand_id
1 'polypeptide(L)'
;MKLLLHVSTAFVAGTQEGLLLERAFHNGETLREGYYLDIEEELQLVRNVKTELMEALSDSSEKLEKSKMKELGLKRACHFGWPNVYTFTKAMGEILLGQYKGELPIVIIRPTMVTSTFQDPFPGWIEGTRTIDALIVAYDEQALPCFLGDRNDIIDLIPADMVINAALVAMAVHWNGKLQVIYHVSSPCQNPLSVNDFVDSCFDYFSISPRILNGRVLQTRRPYLFKRYAFFRVCLMIIFSLPLMILEGFNLLLCGCFSRYCNDLNRRYNFFTLLVKLYAPYPFSKGRFDDSNLTWLRMETKICNVDGGNLNFDPKQISWHSYLISVHVPAVLKYAHMKKGTTLRRTSYSYSQ
;
A
#
# COMPACT_ATOMS: atom_id res chain seq x y z
N MET A 1 20.01 20.99 -20.43
CA MET A 1 18.61 20.53 -20.62
C MET A 1 18.21 19.76 -19.37
N LYS A 2 16.97 19.88 -18.88
CA LYS A 2 16.52 19.24 -17.62
C LYS A 2 15.39 18.26 -17.97
N LEU A 3 15.38 17.06 -17.39
CA LEU A 3 14.27 16.12 -17.44
C LEU A 3 13.58 16.12 -16.08
N LEU A 4 12.26 16.01 -16.04
CA LEU A 4 11.51 15.82 -14.81
C LEU A 4 11.05 14.36 -14.67
N LEU A 5 11.55 13.71 -13.64
CA LEU A 5 11.04 12.42 -13.20
C LEU A 5 9.99 12.64 -12.11
N HIS A 6 8.77 12.17 -12.32
CA HIS A 6 7.71 12.18 -11.32
C HIS A 6 7.38 10.75 -10.88
N VAL A 7 7.48 10.48 -9.58
CA VAL A 7 7.04 9.21 -8.99
C VAL A 7 5.60 9.36 -8.50
N SER A 8 4.69 8.64 -9.17
CA SER A 8 3.27 8.57 -8.87
C SER A 8 2.92 7.20 -8.27
N THR A 9 1.80 6.59 -8.69
CA THR A 9 1.40 5.22 -8.37
C THR A 9 0.51 4.67 -9.48
N ALA A 10 0.56 3.37 -9.77
CA ALA A 10 -0.34 2.74 -10.73
C ALA A 10 -1.82 2.88 -10.33
N PHE A 11 -2.08 2.93 -9.02
CA PHE A 11 -3.40 3.05 -8.44
C PHE A 11 -4.12 4.39 -8.68
N VAL A 12 -3.50 5.36 -9.37
CA VAL A 12 -4.21 6.54 -9.87
C VAL A 12 -5.33 6.18 -10.85
N ALA A 13 -5.24 5.01 -11.51
CA ALA A 13 -6.30 4.48 -12.37
C ALA A 13 -7.55 3.98 -11.60
N GLY A 14 -7.50 3.96 -10.27
CA GLY A 14 -8.62 3.56 -9.43
C GLY A 14 -8.83 2.05 -9.36
N THR A 15 -10.09 1.64 -9.26
CA THR A 15 -10.50 0.24 -9.05
C THR A 15 -11.23 -0.37 -10.24
N GLN A 16 -10.92 0.10 -11.45
CA GLN A 16 -11.55 -0.37 -12.68
C GLN A 16 -11.17 -1.83 -12.97
N GLU A 17 -12.10 -2.61 -13.53
CA GLU A 17 -11.83 -4.00 -13.95
C GLU A 17 -11.15 -4.01 -15.33
N GLY A 18 -10.34 -5.05 -15.59
CA GLY A 18 -9.70 -5.26 -16.90
C GLY A 18 -8.28 -4.71 -17.00
N LEU A 19 -7.80 -4.50 -18.23
CA LEU A 19 -6.43 -4.02 -18.47
C LEU A 19 -6.37 -2.48 -18.38
N LEU A 20 -5.56 -1.95 -17.46
CA LEU A 20 -5.40 -0.54 -17.17
C LEU A 20 -4.18 0.01 -17.90
N LEU A 21 -4.41 0.85 -18.90
CA LEU A 21 -3.39 1.34 -19.83
C LEU A 21 -2.55 2.48 -19.26
N GLU A 22 -1.30 2.58 -19.73
CA GLU A 22 -0.35 3.64 -19.42
C GLU A 22 -0.73 4.96 -20.13
N ARG A 23 -1.76 5.65 -19.63
CA ARG A 23 -2.26 6.92 -20.20
C ARG A 23 -2.12 8.10 -19.26
N ALA A 24 -1.88 9.28 -19.84
CA ALA A 24 -1.87 10.54 -19.10
C ALA A 24 -3.30 10.97 -18.75
N PHE A 25 -3.44 11.75 -17.68
CA PHE A 25 -4.69 12.43 -17.36
C PHE A 25 -4.82 13.73 -18.17
N HIS A 26 -6.04 14.02 -18.59
CA HIS A 26 -6.40 15.32 -19.15
C HIS A 26 -6.71 16.33 -18.05
N ASN A 27 -6.78 17.61 -18.44
CA ASN A 27 -7.17 18.68 -17.53
C ASN A 27 -8.54 18.40 -16.90
N GLY A 28 -8.59 18.42 -15.56
CA GLY A 28 -9.80 18.20 -14.76
C GLY A 28 -10.42 16.81 -14.90
N GLU A 29 -9.69 15.85 -15.48
CA GLU A 29 -10.17 14.49 -15.62
C GLU A 29 -10.36 13.83 -14.24
N THR A 30 -11.45 13.07 -14.11
CA THR A 30 -11.77 12.32 -12.89
C THR A 30 -12.09 10.87 -13.22
N LEU A 31 -12.03 9.98 -12.21
CA LEU A 31 -12.43 8.59 -12.40
C LEU A 31 -13.94 8.38 -12.41
N ARG A 32 -14.69 9.39 -11.94
CA ARG A 32 -16.15 9.35 -11.88
C ARG A 32 -16.73 10.16 -13.03
N GLU A 33 -17.44 9.48 -13.92
CA GLU A 33 -18.06 10.14 -15.07
C GLU A 33 -18.99 11.29 -14.68
N GLY A 34 -18.96 12.37 -15.47
CA GLY A 34 -19.78 13.56 -15.26
C GLY A 34 -19.23 14.58 -14.25
N TYR A 35 -18.04 14.34 -13.68
CA TYR A 35 -17.38 15.29 -12.78
C TYR A 35 -16.12 15.89 -13.41
N TYR A 36 -15.88 17.17 -13.10
CA TYR A 36 -14.69 17.91 -13.47
C TYR A 36 -13.95 18.34 -12.20
N LEU A 37 -12.65 18.10 -12.15
CA LEU A 37 -11.81 18.47 -11.02
C LEU A 37 -11.12 19.81 -11.29
N ASP A 38 -11.62 20.88 -10.65
CA ASP A 38 -10.90 22.13 -10.55
C ASP A 38 -10.05 22.15 -9.26
N ILE A 39 -8.73 22.14 -9.42
CA ILE A 39 -7.79 22.07 -8.30
C ILE A 39 -7.81 23.37 -7.48
N GLU A 40 -8.05 24.53 -8.10
CA GLU A 40 -8.10 25.80 -7.35
C GLU A 40 -9.39 25.90 -6.54
N GLU A 41 -10.52 25.42 -7.07
CA GLU A 41 -11.77 25.33 -6.30
C GLU A 41 -11.61 24.40 -5.08
N GLU A 42 -10.93 23.26 -5.24
CA GLU A 42 -10.64 22.37 -4.11
C GLU A 42 -9.75 23.02 -3.05
N LEU A 43 -8.73 23.79 -3.47
CA LEU A 43 -7.89 24.55 -2.54
C LEU A 43 -8.68 25.62 -1.80
N GLN A 44 -9.59 26.32 -2.50
CA GLN A 44 -10.44 27.32 -1.88
C GLN A 44 -11.42 26.70 -0.88
N LEU A 45 -12.02 25.54 -1.22
CA LEU A 45 -12.86 24.77 -0.31
C LEU A 45 -12.10 24.40 0.97
N VAL A 46 -10.87 23.91 0.84
CA VAL A 46 -10.03 23.54 1.98
C VAL A 46 -9.71 24.77 2.86
N ARG A 47 -9.41 25.92 2.25
CA ARG A 47 -9.17 27.18 2.99
C ARG A 47 -10.41 27.60 3.77
N ASN A 48 -11.59 27.61 3.13
CA ASN A 48 -12.85 28.01 3.75
C ASN A 48 -13.20 27.11 4.95
N VAL A 49 -13.16 25.79 4.76
CA VAL A 49 -13.45 24.83 5.84
C VAL A 49 -12.46 24.99 7.01
N LYS A 50 -11.18 25.26 6.71
CA LYS A 50 -10.19 25.48 7.76
C LYS A 50 -10.49 26.74 8.57
N THR A 51 -10.86 27.84 7.91
CA THR A 51 -11.25 29.09 8.59
C THR A 51 -12.47 28.89 9.47
N GLU A 52 -13.53 28.24 8.97
CA GLU A 52 -14.73 27.92 9.75
C GLU A 52 -14.43 27.07 10.99
N LEU A 53 -13.53 26.08 10.84
CA LEU A 53 -13.09 25.25 11.98
C LEU A 53 -12.32 26.05 13.02
N MET A 54 -11.49 27.00 12.60
CA MET A 54 -10.75 27.88 13.52
C MET A 54 -11.68 28.83 14.28
N GLU A 55 -12.71 29.36 13.62
CA GLU A 55 -13.70 30.25 14.24
C GLU A 55 -14.61 29.50 15.22
N ALA A 56 -15.01 28.27 14.89
CA ALA A 56 -15.89 27.45 15.73
C ALA A 56 -15.19 26.85 16.96
N LEU A 57 -13.86 26.74 16.95
CA LEU A 57 -13.08 26.14 18.03
C LEU A 57 -12.30 27.24 18.76
N SER A 58 -12.95 27.87 19.74
CA SER A 58 -12.38 28.96 20.57
C SER A 58 -11.13 28.57 21.38
N ASP A 59 -10.74 27.29 21.36
CA ASP A 59 -9.43 26.81 21.80
C ASP A 59 -9.14 25.51 21.02
N SER A 60 -8.20 25.55 20.08
CA SER A 60 -8.07 24.49 19.06
C SER A 60 -7.60 23.17 19.68
N SER A 61 -8.47 22.16 19.69
CA SER A 61 -7.96 20.79 19.71
C SER A 61 -7.43 20.48 18.31
N GLU A 62 -6.12 20.64 18.09
CA GLU A 62 -5.40 20.27 16.86
C GLU A 62 -5.82 18.87 16.36
N LYS A 63 -6.17 17.98 17.29
CA LYS A 63 -6.69 16.63 17.03
C LYS A 63 -8.03 16.63 16.30
N LEU A 64 -8.95 17.53 16.65
CA LEU A 64 -10.27 17.64 16.02
C LEU A 64 -10.16 18.22 14.61
N GLU A 65 -9.38 19.29 14.42
CA GLU A 65 -9.08 19.85 13.10
C GLU A 65 -8.50 18.76 12.19
N LYS A 66 -7.46 18.07 12.64
CA LYS A 66 -6.83 16.97 11.91
C LYS A 66 -7.81 15.85 11.55
N SER A 67 -8.76 15.54 12.44
CA SER A 67 -9.80 14.54 12.17
C SER A 67 -10.77 15.02 11.08
N LYS A 68 -11.24 16.27 11.16
CA LYS A 68 -12.15 16.86 10.19
C LYS A 68 -11.51 17.00 8.81
N MET A 69 -10.25 17.42 8.75
CA MET A 69 -9.49 17.52 7.51
C MET A 69 -9.27 16.15 6.84
N LYS A 70 -9.00 15.10 7.64
CA LYS A 70 -8.92 13.72 7.11
C LYS A 70 -10.25 13.25 6.53
N GLU A 71 -11.35 13.54 7.22
CA GLU A 71 -12.70 13.20 6.76
C GLU A 71 -13.05 13.93 5.45
N LEU A 72 -12.77 15.23 5.38
CA LEU A 72 -12.97 16.05 4.18
C LEU A 72 -12.16 15.50 3.01
N GLY A 73 -10.85 15.27 3.19
CA GLY A 73 -9.99 14.75 2.14
C GLY A 73 -10.50 13.41 1.58
N LEU A 74 -10.93 12.50 2.46
CA LEU A 74 -11.50 11.23 2.04
C LEU A 74 -12.82 11.42 1.26
N LYS A 75 -13.69 12.32 1.73
CA LYS A 75 -14.93 12.67 1.02
C LYS A 75 -14.65 13.23 -0.37
N ARG A 76 -13.67 14.13 -0.52
CA ARG A 76 -13.28 14.70 -1.82
C ARG A 76 -12.68 13.65 -2.74
N ALA A 77 -11.77 12.81 -2.26
CA ALA A 77 -11.23 11.70 -3.06
C ALA A 77 -12.33 10.79 -3.61
N CYS A 78 -13.24 10.32 -2.75
CA CYS A 78 -14.36 9.48 -3.16
C CYS A 78 -15.34 10.21 -4.09
N HIS A 79 -15.55 11.53 -3.90
CA HIS A 79 -16.42 12.33 -4.74
C HIS A 79 -16.00 12.27 -6.22
N PHE A 80 -14.69 12.33 -6.49
CA PHE A 80 -14.11 12.26 -7.83
C PHE A 80 -13.72 10.84 -8.27
N GLY A 81 -14.04 9.82 -7.48
CA GLY A 81 -13.88 8.41 -7.83
C GLY A 81 -12.57 7.75 -7.39
N TRP A 82 -11.69 8.44 -6.67
CA TRP A 82 -10.49 7.82 -6.09
C TRP A 82 -10.78 7.20 -4.71
N PRO A 83 -10.22 6.01 -4.41
CA PRO A 83 -10.55 5.28 -3.19
C PRO A 83 -9.97 5.93 -1.91
N ASN A 84 -8.92 6.74 -2.04
CA ASN A 84 -8.33 7.46 -0.92
C ASN A 84 -7.57 8.72 -1.37
N VAL A 85 -7.18 9.52 -0.36
CA VAL A 85 -6.47 10.79 -0.54
C VAL A 85 -5.10 10.61 -1.17
N TYR A 86 -4.43 9.46 -0.96
CA TYR A 86 -3.11 9.21 -1.54
C TYR A 86 -3.18 9.09 -3.07
N THR A 87 -4.05 8.23 -3.61
CA THR A 87 -4.22 8.12 -5.06
C THR A 87 -4.77 9.39 -5.67
N PHE A 88 -5.67 10.08 -4.96
CA PHE A 88 -6.23 11.36 -5.41
C PHE A 88 -5.15 12.44 -5.55
N THR A 89 -4.28 12.59 -4.54
CA THR A 89 -3.19 13.59 -4.58
C THR A 89 -2.14 13.26 -5.63
N LYS A 90 -1.85 11.97 -5.87
CA LYS A 90 -0.99 11.55 -6.99
C LYS A 90 -1.61 11.88 -8.34
N ALA A 91 -2.90 11.63 -8.54
CA ALA A 91 -3.60 11.98 -9.77
C ALA A 91 -3.62 13.49 -10.01
N MET A 92 -3.91 14.31 -8.98
CA MET A 92 -3.81 15.78 -9.08
C MET A 92 -2.42 16.24 -9.49
N GLY A 93 -1.36 15.63 -8.92
CA GLY A 93 0.01 15.91 -9.30
C GLY A 93 0.28 15.65 -10.78
N GLU A 94 -0.22 14.53 -11.32
CA GLU A 94 -0.08 14.23 -12.75
C GLU A 94 -0.87 15.18 -13.66
N ILE A 95 -2.08 15.59 -13.25
CA ILE A 95 -2.91 16.57 -13.98
C ILE A 95 -2.15 17.90 -14.06
N LEU A 96 -1.63 18.40 -12.93
CA LEU A 96 -0.84 19.63 -12.88
C LEU A 96 0.42 19.53 -13.75
N LEU A 97 1.11 18.38 -13.72
CA LEU A 97 2.26 18.18 -14.61
C LEU A 97 1.88 18.25 -16.08
N GLY A 98 0.74 17.66 -16.47
CA GLY A 98 0.23 17.76 -17.84
C GLY A 98 -0.02 19.20 -18.27
N GLN A 99 -0.53 20.05 -17.37
CA GLN A 99 -0.83 21.45 -17.62
C GLN A 99 0.43 22.33 -17.69
N TYR A 100 1.37 22.16 -16.75
CA TYR A 100 2.45 23.11 -16.51
C TYR A 100 3.83 22.67 -17.04
N LYS A 101 3.93 21.54 -17.75
CA LYS A 101 5.23 21.01 -18.21
C LYS A 101 5.99 21.90 -19.18
N GLY A 102 5.30 22.74 -19.97
CA GLY A 102 5.91 23.47 -21.07
C GLY A 102 6.66 22.52 -22.03
N GLU A 103 7.93 22.82 -22.30
CA GLU A 103 8.81 22.00 -23.15
C GLU A 103 9.62 20.94 -22.38
N LEU A 104 9.40 20.79 -21.07
CA LEU A 104 10.17 19.89 -20.23
C LEU A 104 9.79 18.42 -20.52
N PRO A 105 10.76 17.54 -20.82
CA PRO A 105 10.51 16.11 -20.92
C PRO A 105 10.06 15.56 -19.57
N ILE A 106 8.99 14.76 -19.57
CA ILE A 106 8.44 14.18 -18.34
C ILE A 106 8.44 12.66 -18.44
N VAL A 107 9.01 12.03 -17.42
CA VAL A 107 8.87 10.60 -17.16
C VAL A 107 8.03 10.42 -15.91
N ILE A 108 6.91 9.72 -16.01
CA ILE A 108 6.07 9.36 -14.87
C ILE A 108 6.28 7.89 -14.56
N ILE A 109 6.77 7.59 -13.36
CA ILE A 109 6.90 6.23 -12.83
C ILE A 109 5.72 5.95 -11.91
N ARG A 110 4.89 4.98 -12.29
CA ARG A 110 3.69 4.55 -11.56
C ARG A 110 3.93 3.14 -10.99
N PRO A 111 4.59 3.00 -9.83
CA PRO A 111 4.76 1.70 -9.21
C PRO A 111 3.44 1.20 -8.61
N THR A 112 3.32 -0.13 -8.52
CA THR A 112 2.34 -0.80 -7.66
C THR A 112 2.79 -0.81 -6.20
N MET A 113 2.29 -1.73 -5.35
CA MET A 113 2.67 -1.76 -3.94
C MET A 113 4.14 -2.17 -3.82
N VAL A 114 4.96 -1.21 -3.38
CA VAL A 114 6.39 -1.40 -3.24
C VAL A 114 6.69 -2.23 -1.99
N THR A 115 7.48 -3.29 -2.15
CA THR A 115 8.00 -4.16 -1.08
C THR A 115 9.46 -3.83 -0.78
N SER A 116 10.12 -4.61 0.07
CA SER A 116 11.57 -4.47 0.27
C SER A 116 12.36 -4.64 -1.03
N THR A 117 13.64 -4.34 -0.99
CA THR A 117 14.53 -4.59 -2.14
C THR A 117 14.72 -6.08 -2.37
N PHE A 118 14.80 -6.46 -3.65
CA PHE A 118 15.07 -7.82 -4.08
C PHE A 118 16.59 -8.11 -4.04
N GLN A 119 17.40 -7.19 -4.56
CA GLN A 119 18.85 -7.28 -4.68
C GLN A 119 19.57 -6.04 -4.15
N ASP A 120 19.28 -4.84 -4.66
CA ASP A 120 20.07 -3.63 -4.38
C ASP A 120 19.39 -2.69 -3.37
N PRO A 121 20.11 -2.04 -2.44
CA PRO A 121 21.56 -2.16 -2.17
C PRO A 121 21.96 -3.45 -1.44
N PHE A 122 20.98 -4.16 -0.87
CA PHE A 122 21.07 -5.53 -0.38
C PHE A 122 19.64 -6.09 -0.25
N PRO A 123 19.43 -7.42 -0.27
CA PRO A 123 18.09 -8.00 -0.15
C PRO A 123 17.43 -7.65 1.18
N GLY A 124 16.17 -7.20 1.12
CA GLY A 124 15.38 -6.92 2.32
C GLY A 124 15.62 -5.53 2.92
N TRP A 125 16.26 -4.60 2.20
CA TRP A 125 16.24 -3.20 2.60
C TRP A 125 14.81 -2.65 2.51
N ILE A 126 14.35 -2.02 3.58
CA ILE A 126 13.02 -1.41 3.66
C ILE A 126 13.04 -0.21 4.59
N GLU A 127 12.28 0.81 4.24
CA GLU A 127 12.05 1.99 5.08
C GLU A 127 10.58 2.10 5.46
N GLY A 128 10.25 1.71 6.69
CA GLY A 128 8.90 1.76 7.22
C GLY A 128 8.13 0.46 7.03
N THR A 129 6.99 0.36 7.72
CA THR A 129 5.99 -0.69 7.50
C THR A 129 4.79 -0.03 6.83
N ARG A 130 4.56 -0.29 5.55
CA ARG A 130 3.46 0.30 4.77
C ARG A 130 2.61 -0.80 4.13
N THR A 131 1.34 -0.49 3.87
CA THR A 131 0.49 -1.33 3.04
C THR A 131 0.46 -2.81 3.45
N ILE A 132 1.08 -3.69 2.67
CA ILE A 132 1.12 -5.14 2.88
C ILE A 132 1.93 -5.53 4.12
N ASP A 133 2.95 -4.74 4.46
CA ASP A 133 3.80 -4.94 5.64
C ASP A 133 2.98 -4.86 6.93
N ALA A 134 2.00 -3.94 6.97
CA ALA A 134 1.13 -3.79 8.13
C ALA A 134 0.26 -5.03 8.37
N LEU A 135 -0.11 -5.74 7.29
CA LEU A 135 -0.82 -7.02 7.37
C LEU A 135 0.10 -8.13 7.87
N ILE A 136 1.35 -8.18 7.39
CA ILE A 136 2.38 -9.12 7.86
C ILE A 136 2.64 -8.93 9.36
N VAL A 137 2.83 -7.67 9.81
CA VAL A 137 3.04 -7.36 11.23
C VAL A 137 1.80 -7.69 12.06
N ALA A 138 0.60 -7.37 11.59
CA ALA A 138 -0.65 -7.72 12.27
C ALA A 138 -0.82 -9.24 12.40
N TYR A 139 -0.35 -10.00 11.41
CA TYR A 139 -0.38 -11.45 11.43
C TYR A 139 0.62 -12.04 12.43
N ASP A 140 1.87 -11.54 12.47
CA ASP A 140 2.87 -11.88 13.52
C ASP A 140 2.32 -11.55 14.92
N GLU A 141 1.59 -10.45 15.04
CA GLU A 141 1.00 -10.02 16.29
C GLU A 141 -0.20 -10.85 16.75
N GLN A 142 -0.64 -11.82 15.95
CA GLN A 142 -1.91 -12.54 16.11
C GLN A 142 -3.11 -11.59 16.22
N ALA A 143 -2.95 -10.39 15.67
CA ALA A 143 -4.00 -9.39 15.65
C ALA A 143 -4.95 -9.65 14.49
N LEU A 144 -4.55 -10.37 13.42
CA LEU A 144 -5.27 -10.58 12.16
C LEU A 144 -6.08 -11.90 12.12
N PRO A 145 -7.31 -11.96 12.67
CA PRO A 145 -8.10 -13.19 12.70
C PRO A 145 -8.67 -13.57 11.33
N CYS A 146 -8.99 -12.57 10.52
CA CYS A 146 -9.58 -12.74 9.21
C CYS A 146 -9.19 -11.59 8.29
N PHE A 147 -9.28 -11.84 6.99
CA PHE A 147 -9.00 -10.86 5.95
C PHE A 147 -10.04 -10.96 4.83
N LEU A 148 -10.23 -9.84 4.14
CA LEU A 148 -11.18 -9.70 3.06
C LEU A 148 -10.43 -9.87 1.73
N GLY A 149 -10.75 -10.91 0.95
CA GLY A 149 -10.09 -11.22 -0.33
C GLY A 149 -10.53 -12.56 -0.92
N ASP A 150 -10.38 -12.75 -2.23
CA ASP A 150 -10.43 -14.06 -2.87
C ASP A 150 -9.03 -14.67 -2.91
N ARG A 151 -8.95 -16.00 -2.74
CA ARG A 151 -7.68 -16.75 -2.83
C ARG A 151 -7.06 -16.65 -4.23
N ASN A 152 -7.91 -16.52 -5.24
CA ASN A 152 -7.51 -16.47 -6.64
C ASN A 152 -7.24 -15.04 -7.14
N ASP A 153 -7.47 -14.02 -6.30
CA ASP A 153 -7.13 -12.64 -6.65
C ASP A 153 -5.61 -12.48 -6.72
N ILE A 154 -5.16 -11.52 -7.52
CA ILE A 154 -3.75 -11.23 -7.71
C ILE A 154 -3.37 -10.00 -6.89
N ILE A 155 -2.20 -10.05 -6.24
CA ILE A 155 -1.65 -8.92 -5.49
C ILE A 155 -0.61 -8.21 -6.35
N ASP A 156 -0.82 -6.90 -6.52
CA ASP A 156 0.09 -6.00 -7.22
C ASP A 156 1.28 -5.58 -6.35
N LEU A 157 2.30 -6.45 -6.25
CA LEU A 157 3.56 -6.17 -5.55
C LEU A 157 4.72 -5.93 -6.51
N ILE A 158 5.68 -5.09 -6.13
CA ILE A 158 6.95 -4.93 -6.84
C ILE A 158 8.10 -4.60 -5.85
N PRO A 159 9.31 -5.15 -6.00
CA PRO A 159 10.47 -4.76 -5.18
C PRO A 159 10.92 -3.32 -5.41
N ALA A 160 11.41 -2.66 -4.36
CA ALA A 160 11.79 -1.24 -4.41
C ALA A 160 12.92 -0.94 -5.41
N ASP A 161 13.93 -1.80 -5.46
CA ASP A 161 15.06 -1.70 -6.37
C ASP A 161 14.66 -1.81 -7.83
N MET A 162 13.71 -2.68 -8.17
CA MET A 162 13.17 -2.74 -9.54
C MET A 162 12.50 -1.42 -9.95
N VAL A 163 11.82 -0.74 -9.03
CA VAL A 163 11.22 0.59 -9.30
C VAL A 163 12.30 1.63 -9.54
N ILE A 164 13.36 1.64 -8.73
CA ILE A 164 14.47 2.59 -8.88
C ILE A 164 15.26 2.32 -10.15
N ASN A 165 15.54 1.06 -10.46
CA ASN A 165 16.25 0.65 -11.68
C ASN A 165 15.48 1.08 -12.93
N ALA A 166 14.16 0.82 -12.96
CA ALA A 166 13.30 1.28 -14.05
C ALA A 166 13.31 2.81 -14.18
N ALA A 167 13.28 3.55 -13.06
CA ALA A 167 13.31 5.01 -13.07
C ALA A 167 14.64 5.56 -13.63
N LEU A 168 15.77 5.04 -13.18
CA LEU A 168 17.10 5.46 -13.63
C LEU A 168 17.29 5.21 -15.14
N VAL A 169 16.88 4.02 -15.59
CA VAL A 169 16.93 3.65 -17.00
C VAL A 169 16.01 4.53 -17.84
N ALA A 170 14.77 4.76 -17.38
CA ALA A 170 13.83 5.64 -18.07
C ALA A 170 14.38 7.08 -18.19
N MET A 171 15.02 7.60 -17.14
CA MET A 171 15.68 8.91 -17.20
C MET A 171 16.79 8.95 -18.24
N ALA A 172 17.63 7.92 -18.30
CA ALA A 172 18.74 7.85 -19.25
C ALA A 172 18.24 7.77 -20.70
N VAL A 173 17.24 6.93 -20.97
CA VAL A 173 16.64 6.76 -22.30
C VAL A 173 15.94 8.04 -22.77
N HIS A 174 15.21 8.73 -21.87
CA HIS A 174 14.41 9.90 -22.23
C HIS A 174 15.10 11.24 -22.00
N TRP A 175 16.39 11.25 -21.63
CA TRP A 175 17.12 12.46 -21.25
C TRP A 175 17.05 13.59 -22.29
N ASN A 176 17.11 13.24 -23.58
CA ASN A 176 17.02 14.17 -24.72
C ASN A 176 15.66 14.12 -25.43
N GLY A 177 14.67 13.46 -24.83
CA GLY A 177 13.33 13.35 -25.40
C GLY A 177 12.58 14.70 -25.41
N LYS A 178 11.41 14.73 -26.04
CA LYS A 178 10.43 15.84 -25.95
C LYS A 178 9.05 15.37 -25.50
N LEU A 179 8.92 14.08 -25.19
CA LEU A 179 7.65 13.44 -24.93
C LEU A 179 7.42 13.26 -23.43
N GLN A 180 6.15 13.13 -23.09
CA GLN A 180 5.72 12.64 -21.79
C GLN A 180 5.54 11.12 -21.92
N VAL A 181 6.21 10.36 -21.06
CA VAL A 181 6.15 8.90 -21.05
C VAL A 181 5.78 8.41 -19.66
N ILE A 182 4.98 7.34 -19.61
CA ILE A 182 4.45 6.78 -18.37
C ILE A 182 4.83 5.30 -18.33
N TYR A 183 5.34 4.86 -17.18
CA TYR A 183 5.67 3.48 -16.90
C TYR A 183 4.88 2.98 -15.70
N HIS A 184 3.99 2.02 -15.90
CA HIS A 184 3.53 1.16 -14.82
C HIS A 184 4.68 0.21 -14.46
N VAL A 185 5.14 0.32 -13.22
CA VAL A 185 6.14 -0.60 -12.68
C VAL A 185 5.42 -1.61 -11.81
N SER A 186 4.96 -2.67 -12.46
CA SER A 186 4.11 -3.72 -11.91
C SER A 186 4.68 -5.10 -12.23
N SER A 187 4.20 -6.12 -11.51
CA SER A 187 4.55 -7.52 -11.75
C SER A 187 3.42 -8.39 -12.35
N PRO A 188 2.11 -8.15 -12.10
CA PRO A 188 1.09 -9.15 -12.42
C PRO A 188 0.92 -9.59 -13.87
N CYS A 189 1.21 -8.74 -14.85
CA CYS A 189 1.13 -9.10 -16.26
C CYS A 189 2.20 -10.13 -16.67
N GLN A 190 3.34 -10.14 -15.97
CA GLN A 190 4.50 -10.99 -16.31
C GLN A 190 4.77 -12.09 -15.29
N ASN A 191 4.53 -11.84 -14.00
CA ASN A 191 4.79 -12.74 -12.89
C ASN A 191 3.76 -12.54 -11.76
N PRO A 192 2.52 -13.04 -11.94
CA PRO A 192 1.43 -12.83 -10.99
C PRO A 192 1.67 -13.52 -9.65
N LEU A 193 1.35 -12.81 -8.56
CA LEU A 193 1.31 -13.35 -7.20
C LEU A 193 -0.14 -13.49 -6.75
N SER A 194 -0.62 -14.72 -6.51
CA SER A 194 -1.97 -14.89 -5.95
C SER A 194 -2.02 -14.55 -4.45
N VAL A 195 -3.20 -14.15 -3.97
CA VAL A 195 -3.46 -13.98 -2.53
C VAL A 195 -3.20 -15.28 -1.78
N ASN A 196 -3.54 -16.43 -2.36
CA ASN A 196 -3.26 -17.72 -1.74
C ASN A 196 -1.76 -17.94 -1.53
N ASP A 197 -0.95 -17.74 -2.57
CA ASP A 197 0.51 -17.93 -2.49
C ASP A 197 1.16 -16.97 -1.50
N PHE A 198 0.65 -15.73 -1.43
CA PHE A 198 1.10 -14.75 -0.43
C PHE A 198 0.79 -15.20 0.99
N VAL A 199 -0.46 -15.64 1.26
CA VAL A 199 -0.88 -16.12 2.58
C VAL A 199 -0.13 -17.39 2.97
N ASP A 200 0.06 -18.33 2.02
CA ASP A 200 0.80 -19.57 2.22
C ASP A 200 2.26 -19.26 2.57
N SER A 201 2.93 -18.39 1.81
CA SER A 201 4.30 -17.96 2.08
C SER A 201 4.46 -17.30 3.45
N CYS A 202 3.51 -16.44 3.84
CA CYS A 202 3.50 -15.88 5.18
C CYS A 202 3.33 -16.97 6.25
N PHE A 203 2.33 -17.84 6.10
CA PHE A 203 2.07 -18.93 7.04
C PHE A 203 3.28 -19.85 7.22
N ASP A 204 3.97 -20.19 6.13
CA ASP A 204 5.14 -21.05 6.15
C ASP A 204 6.30 -20.38 6.89
N TYR A 205 6.55 -19.10 6.62
CA TYR A 205 7.54 -18.32 7.39
C TYR A 205 7.26 -18.38 8.91
N PHE A 206 6.02 -18.12 9.33
CA PHE A 206 5.63 -18.11 10.74
C PHE A 206 5.53 -19.50 11.36
N SER A 207 5.48 -20.55 10.54
CA SER A 207 5.56 -21.94 11.01
C SER A 207 7.02 -22.34 11.27
N ILE A 208 7.95 -21.86 10.45
CA ILE A 208 9.40 -22.09 10.61
C ILE A 208 9.99 -21.21 11.71
N SER A 209 9.55 -19.95 11.80
CA SER A 209 10.01 -18.95 12.78
C SER A 209 8.84 -18.47 13.66
N PRO A 210 8.29 -19.34 14.52
CA PRO A 210 7.14 -18.98 15.33
C PRO A 210 7.50 -17.93 16.38
N ARG A 211 6.50 -17.12 16.74
CA ARG A 211 6.67 -16.06 17.74
C ARG A 211 6.69 -16.67 19.15
N ILE A 212 7.63 -16.22 19.98
CA ILE A 212 7.74 -16.64 21.37
C ILE A 212 7.29 -15.48 22.27
N LEU A 213 6.31 -15.74 23.14
CA LEU A 213 5.85 -14.78 24.14
C LEU A 213 5.89 -15.44 25.52
N ASN A 214 6.62 -14.84 26.46
CA ASN A 214 6.79 -15.36 27.83
C ASN A 214 7.25 -16.83 27.86
N GLY A 215 8.18 -17.21 26.98
CA GLY A 215 8.71 -18.57 26.87
C GLY A 215 7.77 -19.58 26.21
N ARG A 216 6.57 -19.19 25.79
CA ARG A 216 5.63 -20.05 25.06
C ARG A 216 5.67 -19.75 23.57
N VAL A 217 5.74 -20.81 22.77
CA VAL A 217 5.57 -20.74 21.32
C VAL A 217 4.11 -20.42 21.04
N LEU A 218 3.86 -19.31 20.37
CA LEU A 218 2.53 -18.93 19.92
C LEU A 218 2.24 -19.67 18.62
N GLN A 219 1.24 -20.55 18.64
CA GLN A 219 0.85 -21.30 17.44
C GLN A 219 0.22 -20.36 16.41
N THR A 220 0.84 -20.30 15.23
CA THR A 220 0.32 -19.55 14.09
C THR A 220 -0.87 -20.29 13.48
N ARG A 221 -1.95 -19.57 13.19
CA ARG A 221 -3.14 -20.10 12.51
C ARG A 221 -3.32 -19.42 11.17
N ARG A 222 -3.77 -20.16 10.17
CA ARG A 222 -4.12 -19.57 8.86
C ARG A 222 -5.26 -18.56 9.04
N PRO A 223 -5.15 -17.34 8.48
CA PRO A 223 -6.22 -16.36 8.58
C PRO A 223 -7.43 -16.82 7.75
N TYR A 224 -8.64 -16.52 8.24
CA TYR A 224 -9.85 -16.79 7.46
C TYR A 224 -9.99 -15.74 6.35
N LEU A 225 -10.09 -16.20 5.10
CA LEU A 225 -10.33 -15.32 3.95
C LEU A 225 -11.82 -15.30 3.61
N PHE A 226 -12.39 -14.11 3.52
CA PHE A 226 -13.78 -13.89 3.16
C PHE A 226 -13.87 -13.15 1.82
N LYS A 227 -14.54 -13.77 0.84
CA LYS A 227 -14.79 -13.16 -0.48
C LYS A 227 -15.80 -12.01 -0.42
N ARG A 228 -16.75 -12.08 0.51
CA ARG A 228 -17.90 -11.18 0.59
C ARG A 228 -17.78 -10.26 1.81
N TYR A 229 -17.90 -8.95 1.58
CA TYR A 229 -17.80 -7.92 2.62
C TYR A 229 -18.76 -8.14 3.79
N ALA A 230 -19.98 -8.61 3.53
CA ALA A 230 -20.98 -8.88 4.57
C ALA A 230 -20.48 -9.91 5.60
N PHE A 231 -19.94 -11.04 5.15
CA PHE A 231 -19.43 -12.10 6.05
C PHE A 231 -18.19 -11.65 6.80
N PHE A 232 -17.30 -10.94 6.13
CA PHE A 232 -16.13 -10.32 6.76
C PHE A 232 -16.55 -9.35 7.89
N ARG A 233 -17.55 -8.49 7.62
CA ARG A 233 -18.10 -7.55 8.62
C ARG A 233 -18.74 -8.28 9.80
N VAL A 234 -19.52 -9.34 9.56
CA VAL A 234 -20.10 -10.17 10.63
C VAL A 234 -19.00 -10.80 11.48
N CYS A 235 -17.94 -11.33 10.85
CA CYS A 235 -16.79 -11.88 11.57
C CYS A 235 -16.10 -10.82 12.45
N LEU A 236 -15.86 -9.61 11.92
CA LEU A 236 -15.32 -8.50 12.72
C LEU A 236 -16.24 -8.12 13.89
N MET A 237 -17.56 -8.11 13.69
CA MET A 237 -18.52 -7.83 14.76
C MET A 237 -18.46 -8.89 15.86
N ILE A 238 -18.37 -10.16 15.50
CA ILE A 238 -18.29 -11.27 16.47
C ILE A 238 -16.97 -11.23 17.25
N ILE A 239 -15.86 -10.94 16.59
CA ILE A 239 -14.53 -10.99 17.21
C ILE A 239 -14.23 -9.74 18.05
N PHE A 240 -14.68 -8.56 17.60
CA PHE A 240 -14.31 -7.29 18.22
C PHE A 240 -15.50 -6.57 18.85
N SER A 241 -16.56 -6.30 18.08
CA SER A 241 -17.65 -5.42 18.54
C SER A 241 -18.48 -6.02 19.66
N LEU A 242 -18.87 -7.30 19.57
CA LEU A 242 -19.68 -7.97 20.60
C LEU A 242 -18.90 -8.12 21.92
N PRO A 243 -17.65 -8.63 21.95
CA PRO A 243 -16.88 -8.66 23.18
C PRO A 243 -16.66 -7.27 23.76
N LEU A 244 -16.38 -6.26 22.93
CA LEU A 244 -16.20 -4.89 23.41
C LEU A 244 -17.46 -4.36 24.12
N MET A 245 -18.63 -4.53 23.52
CA MET A 245 -19.91 -4.10 24.11
C MET A 245 -20.19 -4.81 25.44
N ILE A 246 -19.94 -6.12 25.51
CA ILE A 246 -20.10 -6.91 26.73
C ILE A 246 -19.12 -6.43 27.82
N LEU A 247 -17.84 -6.27 27.46
CA LEU A 247 -16.79 -5.84 28.37
C LEU A 247 -16.99 -4.40 28.87
N GLU A 248 -17.48 -3.48 28.04
CA GLU A 248 -17.82 -2.12 28.47
C GLU A 248 -18.97 -2.11 29.49
N GLY A 249 -19.98 -2.96 29.28
CA GLY A 249 -21.05 -3.18 30.27
C GLY A 249 -20.52 -3.70 31.61
N PHE A 250 -19.65 -4.71 31.59
CA PHE A 250 -18.99 -5.21 32.81
C PHE A 250 -18.04 -4.19 33.42
N ASN A 251 -17.36 -3.39 32.62
CA ASN A 251 -16.43 -2.37 33.08
C ASN A 251 -17.14 -1.26 33.88
N LEU A 252 -18.35 -0.90 33.47
CA LEU A 252 -19.23 0.00 34.22
C LEU A 252 -19.69 -0.62 35.55
N LEU A 253 -20.04 -1.91 35.53
CA LEU A 253 -20.48 -2.65 36.73
C LEU A 253 -19.33 -2.92 37.73
N LEU A 254 -18.09 -3.01 37.24
CA LEU A 254 -16.90 -3.38 38.01
C LEU A 254 -15.89 -2.22 38.12
N CYS A 255 -16.39 -0.98 38.15
CA CYS A 255 -15.61 0.24 38.46
C CYS A 255 -14.30 0.40 37.68
N GLY A 256 -14.25 0.01 36.40
CA GLY A 256 -13.07 0.24 35.56
C GLY A 256 -12.04 -0.90 35.52
N CYS A 257 -12.28 -2.04 36.17
CA CYS A 257 -11.33 -3.18 36.20
C CYS A 257 -10.93 -3.71 34.82
N PHE A 258 -11.77 -3.52 33.80
CA PHE A 258 -11.53 -3.98 32.42
C PHE A 258 -11.14 -2.87 31.45
N SER A 259 -10.97 -1.63 31.93
CA SER A 259 -10.68 -0.45 31.11
C SER A 259 -9.49 -0.65 30.17
N ARG A 260 -8.40 -1.27 30.65
CA ARG A 260 -7.22 -1.59 29.85
C ARG A 260 -7.53 -2.57 28.72
N TYR A 261 -8.33 -3.60 28.99
CA TYR A 261 -8.71 -4.60 27.99
C TYR A 261 -9.65 -4.01 26.93
N CYS A 262 -10.64 -3.20 27.35
CA CYS A 262 -11.52 -2.48 26.43
C CYS A 262 -10.71 -1.55 25.51
N ASN A 263 -9.77 -0.79 26.07
CA ASN A 263 -8.90 0.11 25.31
C ASN A 263 -8.04 -0.65 24.28
N ASP A 264 -7.44 -1.77 24.67
CA ASP A 264 -6.64 -2.60 23.75
C ASP A 264 -7.49 -3.22 22.64
N LEU A 265 -8.68 -3.74 22.98
CA LEU A 265 -9.60 -4.33 22.01
C LEU A 265 -10.13 -3.27 21.03
N ASN A 266 -10.51 -2.09 21.53
CA ASN A 266 -10.94 -0.96 20.71
C ASN A 266 -9.82 -0.46 19.80
N ARG A 267 -8.57 -0.40 20.30
CA ARG A 267 -7.40 -0.06 19.48
C ARG A 267 -7.21 -1.06 18.32
N ARG A 268 -7.33 -2.36 18.60
CA ARG A 268 -7.27 -3.41 17.56
C ARG A 268 -8.40 -3.23 16.56
N TYR A 269 -9.65 -3.08 17.01
CA TYR A 269 -10.80 -2.86 16.13
C TYR A 269 -10.63 -1.66 15.20
N ASN A 270 -10.16 -0.53 15.72
CA ASN A 270 -9.91 0.67 14.93
C ASN A 270 -8.79 0.45 13.90
N PHE A 271 -7.74 -0.26 14.26
CA PHE A 271 -6.67 -0.65 13.33
C PHE A 271 -7.20 -1.55 12.21
N PHE A 272 -8.00 -2.58 12.52
CA PHE A 272 -8.65 -3.43 11.52
C PHE A 272 -9.56 -2.66 10.58
N THR A 273 -10.39 -1.79 11.14
CA THR A 273 -11.31 -0.95 10.35
C THR A 273 -10.52 -0.04 9.41
N LEU A 274 -9.39 0.50 9.86
CA LEU A 274 -8.50 1.30 9.02
C LEU A 274 -7.89 0.47 7.89
N LEU A 275 -7.33 -0.71 8.19
CA LEU A 275 -6.78 -1.61 7.17
C LEU A 275 -7.81 -1.93 6.09
N VAL A 276 -9.04 -2.28 6.50
CA VAL A 276 -10.11 -2.62 5.57
C VAL A 276 -10.50 -1.43 4.70
N LYS A 277 -10.67 -0.24 5.29
CA LYS A 277 -11.02 0.96 4.54
C LYS A 277 -9.95 1.37 3.53
N LEU A 278 -8.68 1.28 3.92
CA LEU A 278 -7.57 1.66 3.05
C LEU A 278 -7.31 0.64 1.95
N TYR A 279 -7.42 -0.66 2.29
CA TYR A 279 -6.92 -1.70 1.42
C TYR A 279 -7.99 -2.47 0.71
N ALA A 280 -9.25 -2.57 1.18
CA ALA A 280 -10.30 -3.26 0.42
C ALA A 280 -10.35 -2.83 -1.06
N PRO A 281 -10.25 -1.54 -1.44
CA PRO A 281 -10.32 -1.17 -2.84
C PRO A 281 -9.29 -1.82 -3.78
N TYR A 282 -8.13 -2.27 -3.27
CA TYR A 282 -7.02 -2.76 -4.11
C TYR A 282 -7.05 -4.27 -4.41
N PRO A 283 -7.20 -5.19 -3.44
CA PRO A 283 -7.41 -6.61 -3.75
C PRO A 283 -8.71 -6.88 -4.50
N PHE A 284 -9.74 -6.01 -4.38
CA PHE A 284 -11.00 -6.17 -5.13
C PHE A 284 -10.97 -5.58 -6.53
N SER A 285 -9.96 -4.78 -6.89
CA SER A 285 -9.85 -4.35 -8.28
C SER A 285 -9.36 -5.53 -9.10
N LYS A 286 -10.22 -6.09 -9.95
CA LYS A 286 -9.82 -7.06 -10.98
C LYS A 286 -9.05 -6.41 -12.14
N GLY A 287 -8.49 -5.23 -11.88
CA GLY A 287 -7.67 -4.49 -12.80
C GLY A 287 -6.28 -5.11 -12.88
N ARG A 288 -5.66 -5.10 -14.05
CA ARG A 288 -4.23 -5.39 -14.24
C ARG A 288 -3.59 -4.21 -14.92
N PHE A 289 -2.46 -3.74 -14.41
CA PHE A 289 -1.74 -2.64 -15.02
C PHE A 289 -0.95 -3.14 -16.22
N ASP A 290 -1.25 -2.60 -17.40
CA ASP A 290 -0.46 -2.82 -18.61
C ASP A 290 0.98 -2.37 -18.37
N ASP A 291 1.94 -3.26 -18.66
CA ASP A 291 3.38 -3.04 -18.50
C ASP A 291 4.12 -3.03 -19.85
N SER A 292 3.39 -2.71 -20.93
CA SER A 292 3.91 -2.71 -22.30
C SER A 292 5.07 -1.73 -22.47
N ASN A 293 4.97 -0.49 -21.96
CA ASN A 293 6.09 0.47 -22.04
C ASN A 293 7.28 0.00 -21.20
N LEU A 294 7.04 -0.59 -20.02
CA LEU A 294 8.12 -1.13 -19.19
C LEU A 294 8.86 -2.28 -19.89
N THR A 295 8.10 -3.14 -20.58
CA THR A 295 8.65 -4.22 -21.39
C THR A 295 9.50 -3.70 -22.53
N TRP A 296 9.02 -2.69 -23.24
CA TRP A 296 9.79 -1.99 -24.27
C TRP A 296 11.07 -1.38 -23.69
N LEU A 297 10.99 -0.69 -22.54
CA LEU A 297 12.15 -0.06 -21.90
C LEU A 297 13.23 -1.09 -21.55
N ARG A 298 12.85 -2.27 -21.05
CA ARG A 298 13.79 -3.38 -20.79
C ARG A 298 14.51 -3.84 -22.06
N MET A 299 13.79 -3.93 -23.18
CA MET A 299 14.39 -4.33 -24.47
C MET A 299 15.37 -3.26 -24.97
N GLU A 300 14.98 -2.00 -24.91
CA GLU A 300 15.81 -0.86 -25.32
C GLU A 300 17.11 -0.78 -24.52
N THR A 301 17.04 -1.02 -23.21
CA THR A 301 18.20 -1.03 -22.30
C THR A 301 19.23 -2.07 -22.72
N LYS A 302 18.78 -3.29 -23.09
CA LYS A 302 19.65 -4.37 -23.54
C LYS A 302 20.31 -4.07 -24.89
N ILE A 303 19.59 -3.40 -25.79
CA ILE A 303 20.09 -3.04 -27.13
C ILE A 303 21.13 -1.92 -27.01
N CYS A 304 20.82 -0.88 -26.25
CA CYS A 304 21.64 0.32 -26.14
C CYS A 304 22.71 0.24 -25.03
N ASN A 305 22.75 -0.86 -24.27
CA ASN A 305 23.65 -1.08 -23.12
C ASN A 305 23.67 0.11 -22.14
N VAL A 306 22.50 0.70 -21.90
CA VAL A 306 22.35 2.00 -21.21
C VAL A 306 22.85 1.96 -19.77
N ASP A 307 22.78 0.79 -19.13
CA ASP A 307 23.08 0.55 -17.73
C ASP A 307 24.30 -0.36 -17.50
N GLY A 308 25.01 -0.75 -18.58
CA GLY A 308 26.08 -1.74 -18.50
C GLY A 308 25.61 -3.13 -18.03
N GLY A 309 24.30 -3.43 -18.08
CA GLY A 309 23.70 -4.68 -17.63
C GLY A 309 23.43 -4.79 -16.13
N ASN A 310 23.60 -3.70 -15.35
CA ASN A 310 23.53 -3.75 -13.89
C ASN A 310 22.16 -3.38 -13.31
N LEU A 311 21.29 -2.66 -14.04
CA LEU A 311 20.01 -2.17 -13.54
C LEU A 311 18.87 -3.09 -13.98
N ASN A 312 18.63 -4.13 -13.20
CA ASN A 312 17.59 -5.11 -13.47
C ASN A 312 16.23 -4.72 -12.87
N PHE A 313 15.18 -4.83 -13.67
CA PHE A 313 13.79 -4.58 -13.27
C PHE A 313 12.82 -5.54 -13.98
N ASP A 314 13.25 -6.78 -14.26
CA ASP A 314 12.40 -7.84 -14.81
C ASP A 314 11.67 -8.61 -13.67
N PRO A 315 10.33 -8.47 -13.54
CA PRO A 315 9.59 -9.14 -12.49
C PRO A 315 9.66 -10.67 -12.57
N LYS A 316 9.97 -11.25 -13.74
CA LYS A 316 10.05 -12.71 -13.93
C LYS A 316 11.15 -13.38 -13.12
N GLN A 317 12.13 -12.61 -12.66
CA GLN A 317 13.21 -13.13 -11.83
C GLN A 317 12.79 -13.35 -10.36
N ILE A 318 11.63 -12.83 -9.97
CA ILE A 318 11.14 -12.95 -8.59
C ILE A 318 10.56 -14.35 -8.39
N SER A 319 11.26 -15.19 -7.63
CA SER A 319 10.66 -16.37 -7.00
C SER A 319 9.84 -15.90 -5.79
N TRP A 320 8.54 -15.66 -5.97
CA TRP A 320 7.69 -15.02 -4.95
C TRP A 320 7.75 -15.70 -3.58
N HIS A 321 7.63 -17.02 -3.55
CA HIS A 321 7.66 -17.78 -2.29
C HIS A 321 9.00 -17.58 -1.54
N SER A 322 10.12 -17.77 -2.24
CA SER A 322 11.47 -17.60 -1.69
C SER A 322 11.73 -16.15 -1.26
N TYR A 323 11.32 -15.19 -2.08
CA TYR A 323 11.44 -13.76 -1.79
C TYR A 323 10.65 -13.37 -0.54
N LEU A 324 9.40 -13.83 -0.42
CA LEU A 324 8.56 -13.51 0.73
C LEU A 324 9.11 -14.12 2.03
N ILE A 325 9.44 -15.42 2.02
CA ILE A 325 9.88 -16.14 3.22
C ILE A 325 11.27 -15.71 3.68
N SER A 326 12.22 -15.63 2.75
CA SER A 326 13.64 -15.47 3.10
C SER A 326 14.10 -14.02 3.13
N VAL A 327 13.36 -13.10 2.47
CA VAL A 327 13.79 -11.71 2.31
C VAL A 327 12.76 -10.75 2.91
N HIS A 328 11.56 -10.66 2.34
CA HIS A 328 10.63 -9.58 2.63
C HIS A 328 9.99 -9.67 4.02
N VAL A 329 9.39 -10.81 4.38
CA VAL A 329 8.74 -11.00 5.69
C VAL A 329 9.75 -10.81 6.85
N PRO A 330 10.96 -11.41 6.83
CA PRO A 330 11.98 -11.14 7.84
C PRO A 330 12.36 -9.66 7.96
N ALA A 331 12.53 -8.97 6.83
CA ALA A 331 12.90 -7.56 6.79
C ALA A 331 11.84 -6.67 7.44
N VAL A 332 10.57 -6.87 7.08
CA VAL A 332 9.42 -6.17 7.67
C VAL A 332 9.39 -6.33 9.18
N LEU A 333 9.56 -7.56 9.67
CA LEU A 333 9.48 -7.86 11.11
C LEU A 333 10.68 -7.29 11.87
N LYS A 334 11.89 -7.38 11.29
CA LYS A 334 13.09 -6.77 11.84
C LYS A 334 12.90 -5.26 12.02
N TYR A 335 12.42 -4.57 10.99
CA TYR A 335 12.17 -3.13 11.05
C TYR A 335 11.07 -2.78 12.09
N ALA A 336 9.95 -3.50 12.07
CA ALA A 336 8.83 -3.28 12.99
C ALA A 336 9.23 -3.41 14.46
N HIS A 337 10.07 -4.41 14.77
CA HIS A 337 10.56 -4.66 16.14
C HIS A 337 11.57 -3.63 16.61
N MET A 338 12.50 -3.21 15.74
CA MET A 338 13.45 -2.13 16.06
C MET A 338 12.73 -0.86 16.48
N LYS A 339 11.66 -0.48 15.76
CA LYS A 339 10.87 0.73 16.08
C LYS A 339 10.12 0.65 17.41
N LYS A 340 9.75 -0.55 17.86
CA LYS A 340 9.06 -0.78 19.13
C LYS A 340 10.01 -0.90 20.33
N GLY A 341 11.33 -0.81 20.13
CA GLY A 341 12.32 -1.02 21.18
C GLY A 341 12.30 -2.45 21.76
N THR A 342 11.69 -3.41 21.07
CA THR A 342 11.55 -4.79 21.54
C THR A 342 12.57 -5.66 20.82
N THR A 343 13.64 -6.05 21.53
CA THR A 343 14.58 -7.09 21.07
C THR A 343 13.92 -8.46 21.29
N LEU A 344 13.16 -8.94 20.32
CA LEU A 344 12.50 -10.24 20.42
C LEU A 344 13.46 -11.38 20.07
N ARG A 345 13.57 -12.38 20.96
CA ARG A 345 14.28 -13.64 20.68
C ARG A 345 13.42 -14.50 19.75
N ARG A 346 13.98 -14.88 18.60
CA ARG A 346 13.44 -15.91 17.70
C ARG A 346 14.41 -17.08 17.65
N THR A 347 13.91 -18.29 17.44
CA THR A 347 14.74 -19.44 17.09
C THR A 347 15.19 -19.27 15.64
N SER A 348 16.43 -18.85 15.42
CA SER A 348 17.05 -18.83 14.10
C SER A 348 17.42 -20.24 13.69
N TYR A 349 16.73 -20.81 12.71
CA TYR A 349 17.29 -21.92 11.93
C TYR A 349 18.07 -21.30 10.77
N SER A 350 19.38 -21.51 10.76
CA SER A 350 20.26 -21.08 9.67
C SER A 350 19.87 -21.84 8.40
N TYR A 351 19.50 -21.12 7.35
CA TYR A 351 19.48 -21.69 6.00
C TYR A 351 20.95 -21.96 5.61
N SER A 352 21.34 -23.23 5.61
CA SER A 352 22.53 -23.67 4.89
C SER A 352 22.29 -23.47 3.39
N GLN A 353 23.22 -22.78 2.73
CA GLN A 353 23.24 -22.48 1.30
C GLN A 353 23.08 -23.71 0.42
#